data_AF-A0A7G8X9J4-F1
#
_entry.id   AF-A0A7G8X9J4-F1
#
_cell.length_a   1.000
_cell.length_b   1.000
_cell.length_c   1.000
_cell.angle_alpha   90.00
_cell.angle_beta   90.00
_cell.angle_gamma   90.00
#
_symmetry.space_group_name_H-M   'P 1'
#
loop_
_entity.id
_entity.type
_entity.pdbx_description
1 polymer ?
#
loop_
_entity_poly.entity_id
_entity_poly.type
_entity_poly.pdbx_seq_one_letter_code
_entity_poly.pdbx_strand_id
1 'polypeptide(L)' 'MKNNNQKKFTEAGTDIMEVKRQNAESGLTYNEVKEILAKTGGTGTAIYSDTNIEEVKKKNL' A
#
# COMPACT_ATOMS: atom_id res chain seq x y z
N MET A 1 -2.08 33.34 8.94
CA MET A 1 -2.41 32.29 7.96
C MET A 1 -1.11 31.70 7.42
N LYS A 2 -0.84 30.41 7.60
CA LYS A 2 0.37 29.79 7.03
C LYS A 2 0.17 29.63 5.52
N ASN A 3 0.97 30.32 4.73
CA ASN A 3 0.96 30.21 3.26
C ASN A 3 1.54 28.85 2.85
N ASN A 4 0.66 27.86 2.66
CA ASN A 4 1.00 26.47 2.28
C ASN A 4 1.50 26.32 0.82
N ASN A 5 1.85 27.42 0.13
CA ASN A 5 2.27 27.41 -1.27
C ASN A 5 3.71 26.94 -1.51
N GLN A 6 4.44 26.50 -0.48
CA GLN A 6 5.90 26.49 -0.56
C GLN A 6 6.57 25.33 -1.30
N LYS A 7 5.93 24.20 -1.65
CA LYS A 7 6.50 23.26 -2.64
C LYS A 7 5.40 22.50 -3.36
N LYS A 8 4.83 23.09 -4.41
CA LYS A 8 3.97 22.36 -5.37
C LYS A 8 4.80 21.35 -6.17
N PHE A 9 6.07 21.67 -6.43
CA PHE A 9 6.99 20.84 -7.19
C PHE A 9 8.21 20.41 -6.37
N THR A 10 8.75 19.23 -6.65
CA THR A 10 10.07 18.78 -6.16
C THR A 10 11.20 19.49 -6.93
N GLU A 11 12.45 19.31 -6.50
CA GLU A 11 13.63 19.83 -7.23
C GLU A 11 13.76 19.25 -8.64
N ALA A 12 13.24 18.04 -8.85
CA ALA A 12 13.13 17.40 -10.15
C ALA A 12 11.91 17.85 -10.96
N GLY A 13 11.10 18.79 -10.45
CA GLY A 13 9.90 19.31 -11.14
C GLY A 13 8.65 18.45 -11.00
N THR A 14 8.61 17.50 -10.05
CA THR A 14 7.45 16.62 -9.85
C THR A 14 6.31 17.34 -9.12
N ASP A 15 5.10 17.40 -9.70
CA ASP A 15 3.91 17.96 -9.02
C ASP A 15 3.44 17.06 -7.88
N ILE A 16 3.60 17.53 -6.65
CA ILE A 16 3.28 16.79 -5.42
C ILE A 16 1.76 16.56 -5.29
N MET A 17 0.93 17.48 -5.79
CA MET A 17 -0.53 17.34 -5.68
C MET A 17 -1.04 16.27 -6.63
N GLU A 18 -0.50 16.22 -7.84
CA GLU A 18 -0.86 15.19 -8.82
C GLU A 18 -0.42 13.80 -8.36
N VAL A 19 0.80 13.67 -7.82
CA VAL A 19 1.27 12.40 -7.26
C VAL A 19 0.37 11.90 -6.14
N LYS A 20 -0.08 12.79 -5.24
CA LYS A 20 -1.01 12.40 -4.17
C LYS A 20 -2.35 11.93 -4.71
N ARG A 21 -2.89 12.60 -5.73
CA ARG A 21 -4.14 12.20 -6.39
C ARG A 21 -3.99 10.82 -7.04
N GLN A 22 -2.92 10.61 -7.81
CA GLN A 22 -2.63 9.32 -8.45
C GLN A 22 -2.43 8.21 -7.43
N ASN A 23 -1.72 8.46 -6.33
CA ASN A 23 -1.55 7.47 -5.26
C ASN A 23 -2.90 7.08 -4.62
N ALA A 24 -3.78 8.05 -4.39
CA ALA A 24 -5.13 7.77 -3.87
C ALA A 24 -6.00 6.96 -4.86
N GLU A 25 -5.75 7.08 -6.17
CA GLU A 25 -6.45 6.34 -7.23
C GLU A 25 -5.77 5.02 -7.62
N SER A 26 -4.54 4.77 -7.16
CA SER A 26 -3.73 3.61 -7.56
C SER A 26 -4.12 2.28 -6.90
N GLY A 27 -5.09 2.31 -5.97
CA GLY A 27 -5.57 1.14 -5.25
C GLY A 27 -4.82 0.91 -3.93
N LEU A 28 -4.77 -0.34 -3.50
CA LEU A 28 -4.20 -0.71 -2.21
C LEU A 28 -2.68 -0.52 -2.19
N THR A 29 -2.18 0.01 -1.08
CA THR A 29 -0.75 0.05 -0.82
C THR A 29 -0.19 -1.35 -0.62
N TYR A 30 1.12 -1.49 -0.79
CA TYR A 30 1.82 -2.74 -0.56
C TYR A 30 1.55 -3.34 0.83
N ASN A 31 1.48 -2.50 1.88
CA ASN A 31 1.22 -2.97 3.23
C ASN A 31 -0.22 -3.45 3.41
N GLU A 32 -1.20 -2.75 2.82
CA GLU A 32 -2.60 -3.20 2.83
C GLU A 32 -2.77 -4.52 2.07
N VAL A 33 -2.12 -4.67 0.92
CA VAL A 33 -2.08 -5.94 0.18
C VAL A 33 -1.43 -7.04 1.03
N LYS A 34 -0.30 -6.76 1.69
CA LYS A 34 0.37 -7.71 2.58
C LYS A 34 -0.52 -8.15 3.73
N GLU A 35 -1.25 -7.22 4.35
CA GLU A 35 -2.20 -7.55 5.42
C GLU A 35 -3.36 -8.43 4.93
N ILE A 36 -3.92 -8.12 3.76
CA ILE A 36 -4.97 -8.96 3.16
C ILE A 36 -4.43 -10.36 2.89
N LEU A 37 -3.27 -10.47 2.27
CA LEU A 37 -2.64 -11.76 1.98
C LEU A 37 -2.35 -12.55 3.26
N ALA A 38 -1.87 -11.90 4.32
CA ALA A 38 -1.62 -12.54 5.61
C ALA A 38 -2.93 -13.04 6.27
N LYS A 39 -4.04 -12.33 6.08
CA LYS A 39 -5.37 -12.71 6.61
C LYS A 39 -6.04 -13.80 5.79
N THR A 40 -5.94 -13.75 4.46
CA THR A 40 -6.74 -14.60 3.55
C THR A 40 -5.96 -15.73 2.89
N GLY A 41 -4.62 -15.71 2.91
CA GLY A 41 -3.78 -16.68 2.21
C GLY A 41 -3.76 -16.54 0.68
N GLY A 42 -4.31 -15.44 0.16
CA GLY A 42 -4.55 -15.23 -1.26
C GLY A 42 -6.03 -15.36 -1.61
N THR A 43 -6.61 -14.32 -2.22
CA THR A 43 -8.03 -14.31 -2.63
C THR A 43 -8.23 -15.22 -3.82
N GLY A 44 -8.98 -16.32 -3.65
CA GLY A 44 -9.29 -17.27 -4.72
C GLY A 44 -8.17 -18.28 -5.05
N THR A 45 -7.02 -18.17 -4.40
CA THR A 45 -5.88 -19.09 -4.57
C THR A 45 -5.47 -19.82 -3.30
N ALA A 46 -6.18 -19.61 -2.18
CA ALA A 46 -5.87 -20.24 -0.90
C ALA A 46 -5.78 -21.78 -1.00
N ILE A 47 -6.58 -22.41 -1.87
CA ILE A 47 -6.56 -23.88 -2.11
C ILE A 47 -5.30 -24.38 -2.81
N TYR A 48 -4.54 -23.51 -3.47
CA TYR A 48 -3.30 -23.82 -4.18
C TYR A 48 -2.06 -23.38 -3.37
N SER A 49 -2.26 -22.80 -2.19
CA SER A 49 -1.18 -22.25 -1.39
C SER A 49 -0.74 -23.27 -0.34
N ASP A 50 0.52 -23.70 -0.40
CA ASP A 50 1.16 -24.49 0.65
C ASP A 50 1.51 -23.65 1.90
N THR A 51 1.05 -22.40 1.95
CA THR A 51 1.37 -21.45 3.02
C THR A 51 0.56 -21.76 4.28
N ASN A 52 1.23 -22.06 5.38
CA ASN A 52 0.60 -22.17 6.69
C ASN A 52 0.22 -20.78 7.24
N ILE A 53 -1.08 -20.46 7.21
CA ILE A 53 -1.63 -19.17 7.66
C ILE A 53 -1.24 -18.83 9.11
N GLU A 54 -1.19 -19.81 9.99
CA GLU A 54 -0.95 -19.60 11.43
C GLU A 54 0.51 -19.25 11.69
N GLU A 55 1.43 -19.82 10.92
CA GLU A 55 2.85 -19.43 10.96
C GLU A 55 3.06 -18.01 10.41
N VAL A 56 2.36 -17.64 9.33
CA VAL A 56 2.45 -16.30 8.74
C VAL A 56 1.93 -15.24 9.70
N LYS A 57 0.78 -15.47 10.35
CA LYS A 57 0.25 -14.56 11.37
C LYS A 57 1.23 -14.37 12.52
N LYS A 58 1.86 -15.44 13.00
CA LYS A 58 2.84 -15.39 14.11
C LYS A 58 4.13 -14.63 13.75
N LYS A 59 4.57 -14.63 12.48
CA LYS A 59 5.76 -13.87 12.04
C LYS A 59 5.51 -12.37 11.84
N ASN A 60 4.26 -11.93 11.73
CA ASN A 60 3.88 -10.53 11.49
C ASN A 60 3.29 -9.83 12.72
N LEU A 61 3.37 -10.45 13.91
CA LEU A 61 3.05 -9.90 15.23
C LEU A 61 4.35 -9.57 15.98
#